data_AF-A0A961CYM3-F1
#
_entry.id   AF-A0A961CYM3-F1
#
_cell.length_a   1.000
_cell.length_b   1.000
_cell.length_c   1.000
_cell.angle_alpha   90.00
_cell.angle_beta   90.00
_cell.angle_gamma   90.00
#
_symmetry.space_group_name_H-M   'P 1'
#
loop_
_entity.id
_entity.type
_entity.pdbx_description
1 polymer ?
#
loop_
_entity_poly.entity_id
_entity_poly.type
_entity_poly.pdbx_seq_one_letter_code
_entity_poly.pdbx_strand_id
1 'polypeptide(L)'
;KAHARRPPGRSGASGRTPDGTSGRAAPEPGGPERGVDRGPSPSTLRHRLRAAQREVEKHRTRRDELAAALEGTREHGDLAELGESLARAEADLGEAEEEWLGIADEMERRGLKLQ
;
A
#
# COMPACT_ATOMS: atom_id res chain seq x y z
N LYS A 1 43.40 39.00 -18.21
CA LYS A 1 44.37 38.46 -17.22
C LYS A 1 44.37 39.36 -15.99
N ALA A 2 43.87 38.86 -14.86
CA ALA A 2 44.25 39.19 -13.47
C ALA A 2 43.11 38.71 -12.56
N HIS A 3 43.34 37.57 -11.91
CA HIS A 3 42.46 36.97 -10.92
C HIS A 3 42.61 37.71 -9.59
N ALA A 4 41.51 38.07 -8.94
CA ALA A 4 41.51 38.45 -7.52
C ALA A 4 40.72 37.41 -6.74
N ARG A 5 41.44 36.76 -5.81
CA ARG A 5 41.10 35.54 -5.09
C ARG A 5 40.39 35.89 -3.77
N ARG A 6 39.46 35.02 -3.37
CA ARG A 6 38.74 35.02 -2.08
C ARG A 6 39.70 35.01 -0.87
N PRO A 7 39.30 35.62 0.27
CA PRO A 7 40.03 35.54 1.54
C PRO A 7 39.80 34.21 2.29
N PRO A 8 40.68 33.85 3.24
CA PRO A 8 40.63 32.61 4.02
C PRO A 8 40.00 32.80 5.43
N GLY A 9 39.36 31.74 5.94
CA GLY A 9 38.96 31.62 7.35
C GLY A 9 38.28 30.25 7.55
N ARG A 10 38.92 29.26 8.17
CA ARG A 10 39.29 29.05 9.60
C ARG A 10 38.23 28.18 10.31
N SER A 11 38.68 26.96 10.61
CA SER A 11 38.45 26.10 11.77
C SER A 11 37.12 26.18 12.54
N GLY A 12 36.51 25.01 12.75
CA GLY A 12 35.51 24.81 13.80
C GLY A 12 34.93 23.41 13.81
N ALA A 13 35.30 22.62 14.81
CA ALA A 13 34.86 21.24 15.03
C ALA A 13 33.39 21.15 15.48
N SER A 14 32.70 20.06 15.16
CA SER A 14 31.91 19.30 16.14
C SER A 14 31.19 18.09 15.53
N GLY A 15 31.67 16.91 15.95
CA GLY A 15 30.92 15.73 16.38
C GLY A 15 29.64 15.32 15.65
N ARG A 16 29.69 14.12 15.06
CA ARG A 16 28.96 12.96 15.62
C ARG A 16 29.48 11.65 15.01
N THR A 17 30.30 10.93 15.75
CA THR A 17 30.41 9.47 15.60
C THR A 17 29.21 8.86 16.32
N PRO A 18 28.35 8.06 15.70
CA PRO A 18 27.48 7.19 16.47
C PRO A 18 28.36 6.13 17.12
N ASP A 19 28.40 6.24 18.45
CA ASP A 19 28.94 5.31 19.41
C ASP A 19 28.43 3.90 19.11
N GLY A 20 29.35 3.03 18.68
CA GLY A 20 29.15 1.60 18.67
C GLY A 20 29.16 1.11 20.12
N THR A 21 28.02 1.17 20.79
CA THR A 21 27.84 0.45 22.04
C THR A 21 27.33 -0.95 21.74
N SER A 22 28.24 -1.88 22.01
CA SER A 22 28.00 -3.30 22.14
C SER A 22 26.92 -3.54 23.19
N GLY A 23 25.80 -4.10 22.75
CA GLY A 23 24.74 -4.61 23.58
C GLY A 23 24.08 -5.82 22.93
N ARG A 24 24.89 -6.73 22.36
CA ARG A 24 24.39 -8.05 21.93
C ARG A 24 24.19 -8.89 23.19
N ALA A 25 23.06 -8.67 23.86
CA ALA A 25 22.48 -9.67 24.73
C ALA A 25 22.19 -10.90 23.85
N ALA A 26 22.78 -12.03 24.20
CA ALA A 26 22.47 -13.30 23.59
C ALA A 26 20.97 -13.58 23.76
N PRO A 27 20.22 -13.93 22.71
CA PRO A 27 18.90 -14.51 22.92
C PRO A 27 19.11 -15.90 23.51
N GLU A 28 18.77 -16.03 24.79
CA GLU A 28 18.58 -17.32 25.49
C GLU A 28 17.81 -18.30 24.57
N PRO A 29 18.32 -19.52 24.30
CA PRO A 29 17.58 -20.52 23.55
C PRO A 29 16.61 -21.24 24.51
N GLY A 30 15.59 -20.51 24.94
CA GLY A 30 14.57 -20.97 25.88
C GLY A 30 13.17 -20.86 25.30
N GLY A 31 12.78 -21.85 24.49
CA GLY A 31 11.38 -22.09 24.16
C GLY A 31 11.14 -22.63 22.75
N PRO A 32 11.08 -23.96 22.54
CA PRO A 32 10.45 -24.52 21.37
C PRO A 32 8.94 -24.63 21.63
N GLU A 33 8.19 -23.58 21.33
CA GLU A 33 6.85 -23.79 20.75
C GLU A 33 6.83 -23.13 19.37
N ARG A 34 7.59 -23.76 18.47
CA ARG A 34 7.20 -23.85 17.06
C ARG A 34 5.84 -24.54 17.02
N GLY A 35 4.78 -23.75 16.94
CA GLY A 35 3.39 -24.19 16.93
C GLY A 35 2.56 -22.99 17.31
N VAL A 36 2.03 -22.22 16.37
CA VAL A 36 1.04 -22.56 15.36
C VAL A 36 1.25 -21.53 14.27
N ASP A 37 1.10 -21.87 12.99
CA ASP A 37 0.85 -20.92 11.91
C ASP A 37 -0.42 -20.11 12.22
N ARG A 38 -0.31 -19.19 13.18
CA ARG A 38 -1.30 -18.18 13.46
C ARG A 38 -1.07 -17.17 12.36
N GLY A 39 -1.90 -17.26 11.32
CA GLY A 39 -1.89 -16.33 10.20
C GLY A 39 -1.96 -14.85 10.63
N PRO A 40 -2.19 -13.92 9.70
CA PRO A 40 -2.13 -12.48 10.00
C PRO A 40 -2.91 -12.10 11.26
N SER A 41 -2.34 -11.20 12.06
CA SER A 41 -2.97 -10.74 13.31
C SER A 41 -4.35 -10.10 13.03
N PRO A 42 -5.28 -10.05 14.01
CA PRO A 42 -6.58 -9.39 13.83
C PRO A 42 -6.48 -7.91 13.40
N SER A 43 -5.46 -7.20 13.84
CA SER A 43 -5.21 -5.81 13.42
C SER A 43 -4.73 -5.73 11.98
N THR A 44 -3.90 -6.70 11.56
CA THR A 44 -3.47 -6.85 10.16
C THR A 44 -4.67 -7.14 9.25
N LEU A 45 -5.56 -8.05 9.63
CA LEU A 45 -6.77 -8.36 8.85
C LEU A 45 -7.71 -7.16 8.72
N ARG A 46 -7.94 -6.43 9.82
CA ARG A 46 -8.74 -5.19 9.76
C ARG A 46 -8.11 -4.13 8.85
N HIS A 47 -6.79 -3.97 8.91
CA HIS A 47 -6.10 -3.05 8.02
C HIS A 47 -6.24 -3.45 6.55
N ARG A 48 -6.05 -4.74 6.25
CA ARG A 48 -6.23 -5.29 4.89
C ARG A 48 -7.66 -5.11 4.40
N LEU A 49 -8.66 -5.42 5.22
CA LEU A 49 -10.07 -5.22 4.87
C LEU A 49 -10.36 -3.75 4.51
N ARG A 50 -9.84 -2.80 5.31
CA ARG A 50 -9.99 -1.37 5.01
C ARG A 50 -9.21 -0.95 3.77
N ALA A 51 -8.09 -1.60 3.45
CA ALA A 51 -7.35 -1.37 2.22
C ALA A 51 -8.13 -1.87 0.99
N ALA A 52 -8.60 -3.12 1.03
CA ALA A 52 -9.44 -3.70 -0.02
C ALA A 52 -10.71 -2.86 -0.25
N GLN A 53 -11.37 -2.40 0.82
CA GLN A 53 -12.52 -1.49 0.71
C GLN A 53 -12.16 -0.18 -0.03
N ARG A 54 -10.97 0.39 0.20
CA ARG A 54 -10.53 1.59 -0.53
C ARG A 54 -10.28 1.31 -2.00
N GLU A 55 -9.71 0.15 -2.33
CA GLU A 55 -9.52 -0.24 -3.73
C GLU A 55 -10.86 -0.46 -4.43
N VAL A 56 -11.83 -1.12 -3.79
CA VAL A 56 -13.21 -1.24 -4.30
C VAL A 56 -13.79 0.14 -4.63
N GLU A 57 -13.75 1.08 -3.69
CA GLU A 57 -14.30 2.43 -3.92
C GLU A 57 -13.55 3.22 -5.00
N LYS A 58 -12.23 3.03 -5.11
CA LYS A 58 -11.41 3.62 -6.17
C LYS A 58 -11.80 3.07 -7.55
N HIS A 59 -11.94 1.74 -7.68
CA HIS A 59 -12.34 1.12 -8.95
C HIS A 59 -13.79 1.44 -9.33
N ARG A 60 -14.71 1.54 -8.35
CA ARG A 60 -16.07 2.05 -8.56
C ARG A 60 -16.08 3.46 -9.10
N THR A 61 -15.34 4.36 -8.45
CA THR A 61 -15.23 5.76 -8.91
C THR A 61 -14.70 5.81 -10.35
N ARG A 62 -13.66 5.02 -10.64
CA ARG A 62 -13.09 4.98 -11.99
C ARG A 62 -14.06 4.43 -13.04
N ARG A 63 -14.79 3.37 -12.73
CA ARG A 63 -15.85 2.82 -13.58
C ARG A 63 -16.90 3.89 -13.86
N ASP A 64 -17.35 4.61 -12.84
CA ASP A 64 -18.41 5.62 -12.97
C ASP A 64 -17.95 6.81 -13.83
N GLU A 65 -16.70 7.27 -13.66
CA GLU A 65 -16.09 8.29 -14.51
C GLU A 65 -16.04 7.86 -15.99
N LEU A 66 -15.63 6.62 -16.24
CA LEU A 66 -15.52 6.06 -17.59
C LEU A 66 -16.90 5.87 -18.24
N ALA A 67 -17.88 5.39 -17.47
CA ALA A 67 -19.26 5.27 -17.93
C ALA A 67 -19.84 6.63 -18.31
N ALA A 68 -19.63 7.66 -17.47
CA ALA A 68 -20.06 9.02 -17.77
C ALA A 68 -19.36 9.60 -19.01
N ALA A 69 -18.07 9.33 -19.20
CA ALA A 69 -17.34 9.75 -20.40
C ALA A 69 -17.86 9.06 -21.67
N LEU A 70 -18.28 7.80 -21.56
CA LEU A 70 -18.81 7.03 -22.68
C LEU A 70 -20.17 7.58 -23.16
N GLU A 71 -21.02 8.05 -22.24
CA GLU A 71 -22.30 8.70 -22.58
C GLU A 71 -22.13 9.99 -23.42
N GLY A 72 -21.03 10.72 -23.23
CA GLY A 72 -20.75 11.98 -23.91
C GLY A 72 -20.04 11.84 -25.27
N THR A 73 -19.47 10.67 -25.55
CA THR A 73 -18.58 10.46 -26.70
C THR A 73 -19.37 10.02 -27.95
N ARG A 74 -19.00 10.53 -29.12
CA ARG A 74 -19.62 10.17 -30.42
C ARG A 74 -18.63 9.63 -31.45
N GLU A 75 -17.34 9.88 -31.24
CA GLU A 75 -16.28 9.39 -32.11
C GLU A 75 -16.05 7.90 -31.88
N HIS A 76 -16.12 7.10 -32.95
CA HIS A 76 -16.09 5.64 -32.84
C HIS A 76 -14.77 5.09 -32.28
N GLY A 77 -13.63 5.74 -32.55
CA GLY A 77 -12.34 5.36 -31.99
C GLY A 77 -12.30 5.53 -30.47
N ASP A 78 -12.66 6.73 -30.02
CA ASP A 78 -12.73 7.08 -28.60
C ASP A 78 -13.75 6.19 -27.86
N LEU A 79 -14.87 5.85 -28.50
CA LEU A 79 -15.85 4.90 -27.94
C LEU A 79 -15.26 3.51 -27.70
N ALA A 80 -14.45 3.00 -28.61
CA ALA A 80 -13.81 1.70 -28.46
C ALA A 80 -12.77 1.71 -27.32
N GLU A 81 -11.94 2.76 -27.27
CA GLU A 81 -10.92 2.92 -26.21
C GLU A 81 -11.53 3.09 -24.82
N LEU A 82 -12.61 3.89 -24.70
CA LEU A 82 -13.36 4.05 -23.46
C LEU A 82 -14.05 2.76 -23.04
N GLY A 83 -14.61 2.00 -23.99
CA GLY A 83 -15.23 0.70 -23.73
C GLY A 83 -14.22 -0.32 -23.20
N GLU A 84 -13.03 -0.40 -23.79
CA GLU A 84 -11.94 -1.27 -23.29
C GLU A 84 -11.49 -0.85 -21.88
N SER A 85 -11.32 0.46 -21.67
CA SER A 85 -10.93 1.01 -20.37
C SER A 85 -11.99 0.72 -19.30
N LEU A 86 -13.28 0.81 -19.65
CA LEU A 86 -14.40 0.51 -18.76
C LEU A 86 -14.42 -0.98 -18.41
N ALA A 87 -14.31 -1.87 -19.40
CA ALA A 87 -14.28 -3.31 -19.18
C ALA A 87 -13.11 -3.72 -18.25
N ARG A 88 -11.96 -3.06 -18.40
CA ARG A 88 -10.82 -3.26 -17.49
C ARG A 88 -11.11 -2.77 -16.07
N ALA A 89 -11.71 -1.58 -15.93
CA ALA A 89 -12.08 -1.05 -14.61
C ALA A 89 -13.12 -1.94 -13.90
N GLU A 90 -14.04 -2.55 -14.65
CA GLU A 90 -15.00 -3.54 -14.12
C GLU A 90 -14.33 -4.83 -13.68
N ALA A 91 -13.36 -5.33 -14.45
CA ALA A 91 -12.56 -6.49 -14.06
C ALA A 91 -11.76 -6.22 -12.77
N ASP A 92 -11.06 -5.09 -12.71
CA ASP A 92 -10.29 -4.67 -11.53
C ASP A 92 -11.21 -4.48 -10.31
N LEU A 93 -12.43 -3.95 -10.50
CA LEU A 93 -13.43 -3.84 -9.45
C LEU A 93 -13.84 -5.23 -8.92
N GLY A 94 -14.13 -6.17 -9.82
CA GLY A 94 -14.47 -7.54 -9.44
C GLY A 94 -13.37 -8.22 -8.63
N GLU A 95 -12.11 -8.08 -9.04
CA GLU A 95 -10.97 -8.62 -8.29
C GLU A 95 -10.84 -8.00 -6.89
N ALA A 96 -11.01 -6.68 -6.77
CA ALA A 96 -10.97 -5.99 -5.49
C ALA A 96 -12.14 -6.39 -4.56
N GLU A 97 -13.33 -6.62 -5.13
CA GLU A 97 -14.51 -7.10 -4.39
C GLU A 97 -14.29 -8.53 -3.89
N GLU A 98 -13.73 -9.42 -4.71
CA GLU A 98 -13.36 -10.78 -4.31
C GLU A 98 -12.30 -10.79 -3.20
N GLU A 99 -11.28 -9.93 -3.27
CA GLU A 99 -10.29 -9.79 -2.20
C GLU A 99 -10.95 -9.31 -0.89
N TRP A 100 -11.81 -8.28 -0.99
CA TRP A 100 -12.53 -7.75 0.17
C TRP A 100 -13.43 -8.82 0.83
N LEU A 101 -14.18 -9.56 0.02
CA LEU A 101 -15.02 -10.67 0.49
C LEU A 101 -14.19 -11.81 1.08
N GLY A 102 -13.05 -12.15 0.47
CA GLY A 102 -12.14 -13.18 0.98
C GLY A 102 -11.56 -12.82 2.35
N ILE A 103 -11.21 -11.56 2.57
CA ILE A 103 -10.73 -11.08 3.88
C ILE A 103 -11.88 -11.06 4.90
N ALA A 104 -13.08 -10.64 4.50
CA ALA A 104 -14.26 -10.66 5.37
C ALA A 104 -14.59 -12.08 5.83
N ASP A 105 -14.61 -13.05 4.92
CA ASP A 105 -14.82 -14.46 5.23
C ASP A 105 -13.71 -15.02 6.15
N GLU A 106 -12.43 -14.67 5.92
CA GLU A 106 -11.34 -15.06 6.83
C GLU A 106 -11.55 -14.50 8.25
N MET A 107 -12.03 -13.26 8.37
CA MET A 107 -12.36 -12.65 9.66
C MET A 107 -13.51 -13.36 10.36
N GLU A 108 -14.58 -13.68 9.63
CA GLU A 108 -15.74 -14.40 10.15
C GLU A 108 -15.37 -15.81 10.64
N ARG A 109 -14.58 -16.57 9.86
CA ARG A 109 -14.05 -17.89 10.26
C ARG A 109 -13.21 -17.84 11.53
N ARG A 110 -12.61 -16.68 11.84
CA ARG A 110 -11.82 -16.44 13.06
C ARG A 110 -12.63 -15.82 14.20
N GLY A 111 -13.93 -15.60 14.03
CA GLY A 111 -14.82 -14.96 15.00
C GLY A 111 -14.54 -13.46 15.20
N LEU A 112 -13.86 -12.82 14.25
CA LEU A 112 -13.58 -11.39 14.29
C LEU A 112 -14.76 -10.61 13.68
N LYS A 113 -15.24 -9.59 14.39
CA LYS A 113 -16.33 -8.75 13.89
C LYS A 113 -15.83 -7.71 12.88
N LEU A 114 -16.63 -7.52 11.83
CA LEU A 114 -16.59 -6.38 10.91
C LEU A 114 -17.11 -5.15 11.69
N GLN A 115 -16.23 -4.43 12.39
CA GLN A 115 -16.56 -3.16 13.06
C GLN A 115 -16.07 -1.95 12.27
#